data_AF-A0A7S0SYG6-F1
#
_entry.id   AF-A0A7S0SYG6-F1
#
_cell.length_a   1.000
_cell.length_b   1.000
_cell.length_c   1.000
_cell.angle_alpha   90.00
_cell.angle_beta   90.00
_cell.angle_gamma   90.00
#
_symmetry.space_group_name_H-M   'P 1'
#
loop_
_entity.id
_entity.type
_entity.pdbx_description
1 polymer ?
#
loop_
_entity_poly.entity_id
_entity_poly.type
_entity_poly.pdbx_seq_one_letter_code
_entity_poly.pdbx_strand_id
1 'polypeptide(L)'
;FAMHPLSSARPALPASVEMSAHAPSGSTMLVPAAGFCFKGQRDRWIEAGGKVFVNVCSHPRIDPVCGANMEPVSEEHLDTWGLGNTRVPLLVGPTRPMVDADGHDATAVDVLFHPAVVQRAITGGKSVTKEHFRDYLMDIAVKNVGEDHGIKLAAGGTAAMAT
;
A
#
# COMPACT_ATOMS: atom_id res chain seq x y z
N PHE A 1 14.41 -37.44 -39.61
CA PHE A 1 14.59 -36.00 -39.86
C PHE A 1 13.29 -35.43 -40.38
N ALA A 2 12.53 -34.74 -39.53
CA ALA A 2 11.58 -33.65 -39.85
C ALA A 2 10.88 -33.27 -38.53
N MET A 3 11.37 -32.21 -37.87
CA MET A 3 10.66 -31.58 -36.74
C MET A 3 9.66 -30.58 -37.32
N HIS A 4 8.38 -30.70 -36.96
CA HIS A 4 7.41 -29.62 -37.11
C HIS A 4 7.56 -28.65 -35.93
N PRO A 5 7.74 -27.34 -36.14
CA PRO A 5 7.63 -26.37 -35.06
C PRO A 5 6.16 -26.12 -34.75
N LEU A 6 5.71 -26.49 -33.55
CA LEU A 6 4.48 -25.97 -32.96
C LEU A 6 4.73 -24.51 -32.61
N SER A 7 4.16 -23.61 -33.42
CA SER A 7 4.14 -22.17 -33.17
C SER A 7 3.38 -21.91 -31.86
N SER A 8 4.09 -21.43 -30.84
CA SER A 8 3.51 -21.01 -29.55
C SER A 8 3.03 -19.55 -29.64
N ALA A 9 2.01 -19.31 -30.46
CA ALA A 9 1.28 -18.05 -30.37
C ALA A 9 0.37 -18.11 -29.12
N ARG A 10 0.86 -17.58 -27.98
CA ARG A 10 0.02 -17.33 -26.80
C ARG A 10 -1.10 -16.36 -27.23
N PRO A 11 -2.37 -16.60 -26.83
CA PRO A 11 -3.41 -15.60 -27.00
C PRO A 11 -2.98 -14.33 -26.26
N ALA A 12 -2.99 -13.20 -26.96
CA ALA A 12 -2.82 -11.91 -26.32
C ALA A 12 -3.91 -11.74 -25.25
N LEU A 13 -3.50 -11.37 -24.03
CA LEU A 13 -4.43 -10.95 -22.99
C LEU A 13 -5.32 -9.84 -23.57
N PRO A 14 -6.65 -9.90 -23.42
CA PRO A 14 -7.50 -8.81 -23.86
C PRO A 14 -7.04 -7.52 -23.17
N ALA A 15 -6.91 -6.46 -23.96
CA ALA A 15 -6.57 -5.12 -23.52
C ALA A 15 -7.41 -4.77 -22.28
N SER A 16 -6.72 -4.27 -21.25
CA SER A 16 -7.31 -3.82 -20.00
C SER A 16 -8.61 -3.06 -20.28
N VAL A 17 -9.69 -3.48 -19.63
CA VAL A 17 -10.92 -2.69 -19.58
C VAL A 17 -10.54 -1.36 -18.94
N GLU A 18 -10.37 -0.32 -19.77
CA GLU A 18 -10.27 1.05 -19.30
C GLU A 18 -11.60 1.37 -18.61
N MET A 19 -11.63 1.26 -17.29
CA MET A 19 -12.60 2.00 -16.48
C MET A 19 -12.28 3.48 -16.68
N SER A 20 -12.78 4.05 -17.77
CA SER A 20 -12.81 5.49 -17.96
C SER A 20 -13.87 6.08 -17.02
N ALA A 21 -13.54 6.10 -15.72
CA ALA A 21 -14.16 7.02 -14.80
C ALA A 21 -13.58 8.40 -15.16
N HIS A 22 -14.31 9.18 -15.95
CA HIS A 22 -13.91 10.56 -16.21
C HIS A 22 -13.92 11.29 -14.86
N ALA A 23 -12.74 11.58 -14.32
CA ALA A 23 -12.62 12.24 -13.04
C ALA A 23 -13.37 13.58 -13.11
N PRO A 24 -14.14 13.97 -12.07
CA PRO A 24 -14.86 15.24 -12.06
C PRO A 24 -13.92 16.40 -12.43
N SER A 25 -14.43 17.41 -13.14
CA SER A 25 -13.65 18.60 -13.49
C SER A 25 -12.99 19.20 -12.24
N GLY A 26 -11.68 19.47 -12.32
CA GLY A 26 -10.86 19.91 -11.18
C GLY A 26 -10.14 18.80 -10.40
N SER A 27 -10.37 17.53 -10.76
CA SER A 27 -9.62 16.40 -10.19
C SER A 27 -8.13 16.48 -10.59
N THR A 28 -7.26 16.17 -9.64
CA THR A 28 -5.81 16.08 -9.87
C THR A 28 -5.37 14.66 -9.61
N MET A 29 -4.68 14.04 -10.58
CA MET A 29 -4.02 12.77 -10.37
C MET A 29 -2.88 12.95 -9.37
N LEU A 30 -2.88 12.17 -8.30
CA LEU A 30 -1.75 12.14 -7.37
C LEU A 30 -0.66 11.23 -7.94
N VAL A 31 0.59 11.66 -7.87
CA VAL A 31 1.75 10.84 -8.23
C VAL A 31 2.49 10.48 -6.94
N PRO A 32 2.25 9.29 -6.36
CA PRO A 32 2.81 8.93 -5.07
C PRO A 32 4.32 8.68 -5.17
N ALA A 33 5.07 9.12 -4.15
CA ALA A 33 6.44 8.67 -3.94
C ALA A 33 6.46 7.32 -3.25
N ALA A 34 7.32 6.41 -3.71
CA ALA A 34 7.49 5.10 -3.11
C ALA A 34 8.03 5.20 -1.68
N GLY A 35 7.49 4.37 -0.79
CA GLY A 35 8.00 4.17 0.57
C GLY A 35 8.50 2.75 0.74
N PHE A 36 7.66 1.87 1.30
CA PHE A 36 7.95 0.44 1.45
C PHE A 36 6.74 -0.39 1.02
N CYS A 37 6.93 -1.71 0.88
CA CYS A 37 5.86 -2.64 0.55
C CYS A 37 5.80 -3.74 1.60
N PHE A 38 4.60 -4.23 1.91
CA PHE A 38 4.43 -5.46 2.67
C PHE A 38 3.46 -6.39 1.98
N LYS A 39 3.68 -7.69 2.16
CA LYS A 39 2.82 -8.74 1.65
C LYS A 39 1.91 -9.23 2.76
N GLY A 40 0.62 -9.32 2.50
CA GLY A 40 -0.38 -10.00 3.30
C GLY A 40 -0.93 -11.24 2.58
N GLN A 41 -1.50 -12.16 3.35
CA GLN A 41 -2.32 -13.25 2.84
C GLN A 41 -3.79 -12.97 3.18
N ARG A 42 -4.71 -13.12 2.23
CA ARG A 42 -6.15 -13.05 2.50
C ARG A 42 -6.55 -14.13 3.50
N ASP A 43 -7.51 -13.82 4.36
CA ASP A 43 -8.09 -14.78 5.32
C ASP A 43 -8.89 -15.90 4.63
N ARG A 44 -9.33 -15.65 3.39
CA ARG A 44 -10.06 -16.59 2.53
C ARG A 44 -9.49 -16.57 1.11
N TRP A 45 -9.41 -17.75 0.51
CA TRP A 45 -9.01 -17.90 -0.88
C TRP A 45 -10.09 -17.36 -1.83
N ILE A 46 -9.66 -16.67 -2.89
CA ILE A 46 -10.50 -16.21 -4.00
C ILE A 46 -9.77 -16.44 -5.33
N GLU A 47 -10.48 -16.35 -6.46
CA GLU A 47 -9.91 -16.52 -7.80
C GLU A 47 -8.76 -15.55 -8.11
N ALA A 48 -8.81 -14.32 -7.58
CA ALA A 48 -7.74 -13.32 -7.72
C ALA A 48 -6.48 -13.62 -6.87
N GLY A 49 -6.35 -14.85 -6.36
CA GLY A 49 -5.25 -15.30 -5.53
C GLY A 49 -5.39 -14.93 -4.05
N GLY A 50 -4.51 -15.53 -3.24
CA GLY A 50 -4.46 -15.30 -1.80
C GLY A 50 -3.51 -14.18 -1.38
N LYS A 51 -2.56 -13.78 -2.23
CA LYS A 51 -1.52 -12.81 -1.89
C LYS A 51 -1.99 -11.38 -2.18
N VAL A 52 -1.72 -10.47 -1.25
CA VAL A 52 -2.00 -9.04 -1.39
C VAL A 52 -0.72 -8.26 -1.08
N PHE A 53 -0.30 -7.39 -1.98
CA PHE A 53 0.82 -6.48 -1.81
C PHE A 53 0.27 -5.09 -1.51
N VAL A 54 0.65 -4.54 -0.36
CA VAL A 54 0.26 -3.20 0.05
C VAL A 54 1.48 -2.30 -0.02
N ASN A 55 1.46 -1.36 -0.97
CA ASN A 55 2.49 -0.35 -1.11
C ASN A 55 2.17 0.81 -0.18
N VAL A 56 3.03 1.05 0.79
CA VAL A 56 2.99 2.24 1.64
C VAL A 56 3.73 3.35 0.92
N CYS A 57 2.97 4.28 0.37
CA CYS A 57 3.45 5.40 -0.44
C CYS A 57 3.26 6.72 0.31
N SER A 58 3.87 7.79 -0.21
CA SER A 58 3.67 9.15 0.32
C SER A 58 3.24 10.16 -0.72
N HIS A 59 2.48 11.17 -0.29
CA HIS A 59 2.18 12.34 -1.12
C HIS A 59 1.95 13.58 -0.22
N PRO A 60 2.52 14.77 -0.53
CA PRO A 60 2.33 16.00 0.27
C PRO A 60 0.91 16.55 0.34
N ARG A 61 -0.06 15.91 -0.32
CA ARG A 61 -1.49 16.30 -0.30
C ARG A 61 -2.28 15.54 0.76
N ILE A 62 -1.71 14.47 1.33
CA ILE A 62 -2.29 13.83 2.49
C ILE A 62 -2.04 14.73 3.68
N ASP A 63 -3.05 15.00 4.48
CA ASP A 63 -2.91 15.87 5.65
C ASP A 63 -1.82 15.34 6.61
N PRO A 64 -1.08 16.25 7.28
CA PRO A 64 -0.10 15.86 8.28
C PRO A 64 -0.76 15.13 9.47
N VAL A 65 0.05 14.42 10.24
CA VAL A 65 -0.39 13.77 11.48
C VAL A 65 -0.87 14.83 12.46
N CYS A 66 -2.03 14.61 13.08
CA CYS A 66 -2.57 15.51 14.09
C CYS A 66 -2.51 14.90 15.49
N GLY A 67 -2.34 15.75 16.50
CA GLY A 67 -2.48 15.36 17.90
C GLY A 67 -3.94 15.17 18.30
N ALA A 68 -4.17 14.82 19.56
CA ALA A 68 -5.52 14.73 20.14
C ALA A 68 -6.30 16.06 20.09
N ASN A 69 -5.59 17.18 20.01
CA ASN A 69 -6.14 18.54 19.84
C ASN A 69 -6.49 18.88 18.38
N MET A 70 -6.37 17.94 17.44
CA MET A 70 -6.59 18.13 16.00
C MET A 70 -5.59 19.05 15.29
N GLU A 71 -4.55 19.51 15.97
CA GLU A 71 -3.49 20.32 15.36
C GLU A 71 -2.36 19.42 14.83
N PRO A 72 -1.72 19.81 13.71
CA PRO A 72 -0.56 19.09 13.20
C PRO A 72 0.54 18.95 14.26
N VAL A 73 1.07 17.73 14.45
CA VAL A 73 2.21 17.52 15.35
C VAL A 73 3.50 18.00 14.68
N SER A 74 4.44 18.49 15.48
CA SER A 74 5.74 18.90 14.99
C SER A 74 6.59 17.69 14.58
N GLU A 75 7.55 17.92 13.68
CA GLU A 75 8.55 16.90 13.33
C GLU A 75 9.36 16.44 14.55
N GLU A 76 9.68 17.36 15.46
CA GLU A 76 10.34 17.03 16.73
C GLU A 76 9.49 16.09 17.59
N HIS A 77 8.17 16.32 17.64
CA HIS A 77 7.28 15.41 18.35
C HIS A 77 7.33 14.00 17.75
N LEU A 78 7.23 13.88 16.43
CA LEU A 78 7.34 12.59 15.75
C LEU A 78 8.70 11.93 16.06
N ASP A 79 9.79 12.68 16.00
CA ASP A 79 11.13 12.15 16.22
C ASP A 79 11.37 11.62 17.64
N THR A 80 10.76 12.26 18.64
CA THR A 80 10.98 11.95 20.06
C THR A 80 9.93 10.99 20.62
N TRP A 81 8.66 11.12 20.21
CA TRP A 81 7.52 10.42 20.83
C TRP A 81 6.76 9.50 19.86
N GLY A 82 7.01 9.60 18.56
CA GLY A 82 6.44 8.70 17.57
C GLY A 82 4.99 9.04 17.24
N LEU A 83 4.16 8.02 17.09
CA LEU A 83 2.75 8.15 16.68
C LEU A 83 1.76 7.95 17.84
N GLY A 84 2.25 7.85 19.08
CA GLY A 84 1.42 7.67 20.27
C GLY A 84 0.41 8.82 20.44
N ASN A 85 -0.87 8.47 20.64
CA ASN A 85 -1.98 9.44 20.79
C ASN A 85 -2.14 10.43 19.62
N THR A 86 -1.70 10.04 18.41
CA THR A 86 -1.89 10.82 17.19
C THR A 86 -2.98 10.23 16.30
N ARG A 87 -3.46 11.06 15.37
CA ARG A 87 -4.32 10.65 14.25
C ARG A 87 -3.51 10.75 12.98
N VAL A 88 -3.39 9.64 12.26
CA VAL A 88 -2.62 9.54 11.02
C VAL A 88 -3.58 9.47 9.83
N PRO A 89 -3.71 10.56 9.03
CA PRO A 89 -4.50 10.54 7.80
C PRO A 89 -3.87 9.61 6.75
N LEU A 90 -4.71 8.96 5.97
CA LEU A 90 -4.30 8.12 4.86
C LEU A 90 -5.36 8.12 3.75
N LEU A 91 -4.94 7.73 2.54
CA LEU A 91 -5.82 7.48 1.41
C LEU A 91 -5.53 6.09 0.85
N VAL A 92 -6.57 5.24 0.76
CA VAL A 92 -6.46 3.94 0.10
C VAL A 92 -6.76 4.10 -1.38
N GLY A 93 -5.80 3.75 -2.23
CA GLY A 93 -5.95 3.73 -3.67
C GLY A 93 -6.81 2.54 -4.16
N PRO A 94 -7.13 2.49 -5.45
CA PRO A 94 -7.85 1.36 -6.03
C PRO A 94 -7.02 0.07 -5.96
N THR A 95 -7.70 -1.07 -5.88
CA THR A 95 -7.07 -2.38 -6.03
C THR A 95 -6.66 -2.62 -7.48
N ARG A 96 -5.54 -3.31 -7.69
CA ARG A 96 -5.05 -3.68 -9.03
C ARG A 96 -4.70 -5.17 -9.06
N PRO A 97 -5.12 -5.92 -10.09
CA PRO A 97 -4.59 -7.26 -10.31
C PRO A 97 -3.10 -7.18 -10.66
N MET A 98 -2.31 -8.13 -10.17
CA MET A 98 -0.91 -8.28 -10.52
C MET A 98 -0.52 -9.76 -10.50
N VAL A 99 0.67 -10.05 -11.01
CA VAL A 99 1.30 -11.37 -10.91
C VAL A 99 2.50 -11.24 -9.99
N ASP A 100 2.65 -12.16 -9.05
CA ASP A 100 3.80 -12.20 -8.15
C ASP A 100 5.07 -12.74 -8.84
N ALA A 101 6.19 -12.76 -8.11
CA ALA A 101 7.46 -13.25 -8.63
C ALA A 101 7.44 -14.75 -9.03
N ASP A 102 6.50 -15.53 -8.50
CA ASP A 102 6.35 -16.97 -8.77
C ASP A 102 5.37 -17.22 -9.94
N GLY A 103 4.79 -16.18 -10.53
CA GLY A 103 3.82 -16.30 -11.61
C GLY A 103 2.37 -16.53 -11.15
N HIS A 104 2.07 -16.36 -9.86
CA HIS A 104 0.71 -16.52 -9.32
C HIS A 104 -0.04 -15.19 -9.27
N ASP A 105 -1.37 -15.28 -9.42
CA ASP A 105 -2.25 -14.13 -9.27
C ASP A 105 -2.18 -13.54 -7.84
N ALA A 106 -2.13 -12.22 -7.79
CA ALA A 106 -2.11 -11.44 -6.57
C ALA A 106 -2.84 -10.10 -6.76
N THR A 107 -3.08 -9.40 -5.66
CA THR A 107 -3.66 -8.05 -5.66
C THR A 107 -2.63 -7.04 -5.16
N ALA A 108 -2.49 -5.89 -5.83
CA ALA A 108 -1.77 -4.72 -5.32
C ALA A 108 -2.73 -3.63 -4.85
N VAL A 109 -2.37 -2.91 -3.78
CA VAL A 109 -3.07 -1.71 -3.31
C VAL A 109 -2.03 -0.69 -2.85
N ASP A 110 -2.20 0.57 -3.23
CA ASP A 110 -1.35 1.66 -2.71
C ASP A 110 -2.09 2.36 -1.58
N VAL A 111 -1.41 2.61 -0.46
CA VAL A 111 -1.91 3.39 0.67
C VAL A 111 -1.00 4.59 0.85
N LEU A 112 -1.55 5.78 0.70
CA LEU A 112 -0.81 7.03 0.73
C LEU A 112 -0.89 7.66 2.11
N PHE A 113 0.26 8.06 2.63
CA PHE A 113 0.40 8.83 3.86
C PHE A 113 1.12 10.17 3.60
N HIS A 114 1.18 11.03 4.62
CA HIS A 114 2.03 12.21 4.55
C HIS A 114 3.53 11.79 4.55
N PRO A 115 4.42 12.44 3.76
CA PRO A 115 5.83 12.05 3.66
C PRO A 115 6.58 11.97 4.99
N ALA A 116 6.23 12.83 5.95
CA ALA A 116 6.88 12.89 7.26
C ALA A 116 6.86 11.54 8.01
N VAL A 117 5.78 10.75 7.90
CA VAL A 117 5.68 9.46 8.60
C VAL A 117 6.27 8.30 7.79
N VAL A 118 6.15 8.36 6.46
CA VAL A 118 6.72 7.33 5.58
C VAL A 118 8.24 7.37 5.66
N GLN A 119 8.84 8.55 5.69
CA GLN A 119 10.29 8.69 5.86
C GLN A 119 10.75 8.07 7.18
N ARG A 120 10.02 8.31 8.28
CA ARG A 120 10.33 7.74 9.60
C ARG A 120 10.11 6.22 9.67
N ALA A 121 9.21 5.65 8.87
CA ALA A 121 9.08 4.20 8.70
C ALA A 121 10.26 3.55 7.93
N ILE A 122 11.07 4.36 7.25
CA ILE A 122 12.28 3.94 6.54
C ILE A 122 13.51 4.16 7.44
N THR A 123 13.66 5.36 8.01
CA THR A 123 14.90 5.80 8.69
C THR A 123 14.83 5.80 10.21
N GLY A 124 13.63 5.80 10.79
CA GLY A 124 13.42 6.08 12.22
C GLY A 124 13.39 7.57 12.53
N GLY A 125 13.01 7.89 13.77
CA GLY A 125 13.14 9.21 14.38
C GLY A 125 14.42 9.30 15.23
N LYS A 126 14.52 10.34 16.07
CA LYS A 126 15.66 10.55 16.98
C LYS A 126 15.69 9.53 18.12
N SER A 127 14.52 9.25 18.71
CA SER A 127 14.37 8.35 19.87
C SER A 127 13.41 7.20 19.60
N VAL A 128 12.85 7.14 18.39
CA VAL A 128 11.81 6.20 17.99
C VAL A 128 12.30 5.39 16.80
N THR A 129 12.18 4.07 16.90
CA THR A 129 12.69 3.15 15.86
C THR A 129 11.85 3.21 14.58
N LYS A 130 12.44 2.85 13.45
CA LYS A 130 11.70 2.76 12.18
C LYS A 130 10.60 1.70 12.24
N GLU A 131 10.80 0.62 12.99
CA GLU A 131 9.82 -0.45 13.21
C GLU A 131 8.56 0.09 13.90
N HIS A 132 8.71 0.98 14.89
CA HIS A 132 7.55 1.60 15.54
C HIS A 132 6.64 2.32 14.54
N PHE A 133 7.21 3.10 13.62
CA PHE A 133 6.45 3.76 12.56
C PHE A 133 5.90 2.74 11.56
N ARG A 134 6.75 1.81 11.10
CA ARG A 134 6.40 0.83 10.07
C ARG A 134 5.22 -0.04 10.50
N ASP A 135 5.29 -0.62 11.70
CA ASP A 135 4.27 -1.52 12.22
C ASP A 135 2.95 -0.76 12.40
N TYR A 136 3.00 0.48 12.92
CA TYR A 136 1.81 1.32 13.03
C TYR A 136 1.18 1.64 11.65
N LEU A 137 2.00 2.03 10.66
CA LEU A 137 1.50 2.30 9.30
C LEU A 137 0.93 1.04 8.64
N MET A 138 1.54 -0.12 8.88
CA MET A 138 1.02 -1.41 8.40
C MET A 138 -0.34 -1.70 9.04
N ASP A 139 -0.48 -1.58 10.36
CA ASP A 139 -1.74 -1.87 11.06
C ASP A 139 -2.90 -1.02 10.55
N ILE A 140 -2.70 0.30 10.42
CA ILE A 140 -3.75 1.19 9.92
C ILE A 140 -4.00 0.97 8.42
N ALA A 141 -2.99 0.63 7.61
CA ALA A 141 -3.18 0.29 6.20
C ALA A 141 -4.01 -0.98 6.05
N VAL A 142 -3.70 -2.05 6.79
CA VAL A 142 -4.46 -3.31 6.77
C VAL A 142 -5.92 -3.06 7.15
N LYS A 143 -6.15 -2.30 8.22
CA LYS A 143 -7.50 -1.94 8.65
C LYS A 143 -8.29 -1.23 7.54
N ASN A 144 -7.73 -0.16 6.97
CA ASN A 144 -8.45 0.68 6.01
C ASN A 144 -8.61 -0.01 4.64
N VAL A 145 -7.64 -0.83 4.21
CA VAL A 145 -7.80 -1.69 3.01
C VAL A 145 -8.94 -2.69 3.21
N GLY A 146 -9.10 -3.22 4.42
CA GLY A 146 -10.21 -4.09 4.78
C GLY A 146 -11.56 -3.38 4.77
N GLU A 147 -11.61 -2.14 5.26
CA GLU A 147 -12.82 -1.31 5.29
C GLU A 147 -13.24 -0.85 3.88
N ASP A 148 -12.30 -0.36 3.06
CA ASP A 148 -12.59 0.25 1.76
C ASP A 148 -12.83 -0.76 0.64
N HIS A 149 -12.09 -1.89 0.66
CA HIS A 149 -12.11 -2.87 -0.43
C HIS A 149 -12.63 -4.25 -0.01
N GLY A 150 -12.99 -4.44 1.26
CA GLY A 150 -13.43 -5.74 1.78
C GLY A 150 -12.33 -6.80 1.80
N ILE A 151 -11.05 -6.41 1.70
CA ILE A 151 -9.90 -7.32 1.69
C ILE A 151 -9.45 -7.57 3.14
N LYS A 152 -9.83 -8.72 3.69
CA LYS A 152 -9.39 -9.15 5.02
C LYS A 152 -8.11 -9.97 4.92
N LEU A 153 -7.09 -9.57 5.67
CA LEU A 153 -5.82 -10.29 5.75
C LEU A 153 -5.78 -11.20 6.99
N ALA A 154 -5.16 -12.36 6.86
CA ALA A 154 -4.99 -13.32 7.94
C ALA A 154 -4.04 -12.77 9.02
N ALA A 155 -4.38 -13.04 10.28
CA ALA A 155 -3.52 -12.69 11.43
C ALA A 155 -2.15 -13.37 11.30
N GLY A 156 -1.06 -12.61 11.46
CA GLY A 156 0.31 -13.11 11.31
C GLY A 156 0.73 -13.40 9.86
N GLY A 157 -0.11 -13.10 8.87
CA GLY A 157 0.18 -13.28 7.45
C GLY A 157 0.85 -12.09 6.76
N THR A 158 1.22 -11.06 7.52
CA THR A 158 1.83 -9.82 7.00
C THR A 158 3.34 -9.79 7.23
N ALA A 159 4.11 -9.54 6.17
CA ALA A 159 5.55 -9.39 6.24
C ALA A 159 6.01 -8.21 5.37
N ALA A 160 6.80 -7.31 5.96
CA ALA A 160 7.48 -6.27 5.20
C ALA A 160 8.44 -6.91 4.19
N MET A 161 8.42 -6.41 2.96
CA MET A 161 9.30 -6.87 1.90
C MET A 161 10.64 -6.16 2.03
N ALA A 162 11.74 -6.88 1.81
CA ALA A 162 13.05 -6.27 1.73
C ALA A 162 13.07 -5.27 0.56
N THR A 163 13.50 -4.05 0.83
CA THR A 163 13.74 -2.99 -0.15
C THR A 163 15.08 -3.18 -0.83
#